data_AF-R1I5C5-F1
#
_entry.id   AF-R1I5C5-F1
#
_cell.length_a   1.000
_cell.length_b   1.000
_cell.length_c   1.000
_cell.angle_alpha   90.00
_cell.angle_beta   90.00
_cell.angle_gamma   90.00
#
_symmetry.space_group_name_H-M   'P 1'
#
loop_
_entity.id
_entity.type
_entity.pdbx_description
1 polymer ?
#
loop_
_entity_poly.entity_id
_entity_poly.type
_entity_poly.pdbx_seq_one_letter_code
_entity_poly.pdbx_strand_id
1 'polypeptide(L)'
;MERPEQAPREAPAWWTAARLPGEAGARPAWALLADEVLAALPAEGDWPAPAGADDHLVFRHAVLPFLTATRVLLVQRVPAAERVWAGVESWLAGQLTALAARTFVLELHTAKKAGLLRGATGRDRFVDFLRLLGSRGHLTGVLARHPVLARLLAQTCLRTADAVAELLTRFAADRDALRAGLLAGSAAELA
;
A
#
# COMPACT_ATOMS: atom_id res chain seq x y z
N MET A 1 -21.42 -44.90 -21.50
CA MET A 1 -21.48 -44.18 -20.22
C MET A 1 -20.31 -43.22 -20.20
N GLU A 2 -20.45 -42.08 -20.89
CA GLU A 2 -19.37 -41.09 -21.03
C GLU A 2 -19.31 -40.23 -19.76
N ARG A 3 -18.10 -40.13 -19.20
CA ARG A 3 -17.81 -39.33 -18.02
C ARG A 3 -17.72 -37.87 -18.48
N PRO A 4 -18.51 -36.93 -17.95
CA PRO A 4 -18.50 -35.56 -18.44
C PRO A 4 -17.10 -34.97 -18.24
N GLU A 5 -16.58 -34.41 -19.33
CA GLU A 5 -15.32 -33.69 -19.39
C GLU A 5 -15.41 -32.51 -18.40
N GLN A 6 -14.70 -32.63 -17.28
CA GLN A 6 -14.63 -31.57 -16.29
C GLN A 6 -13.86 -30.40 -16.94
N ALA A 7 -14.57 -29.30 -17.19
CA ALA A 7 -13.97 -28.04 -17.62
C ALA A 7 -12.78 -27.67 -16.71
N PRO A 8 -11.71 -27.05 -17.24
CA PRO A 8 -10.57 -26.63 -16.45
C PRO A 8 -11.05 -25.75 -15.30
N ARG A 9 -10.84 -26.21 -14.06
CA ARG A 9 -11.15 -25.42 -12.87
C ARG A 9 -10.20 -24.23 -12.87
N GLU A 10 -10.69 -23.03 -13.18
CA GLU A 10 -9.89 -21.80 -13.11
C GLU A 10 -9.19 -21.74 -11.76
N ALA A 11 -7.89 -21.43 -11.77
CA ALA A 11 -7.12 -21.28 -10.54
C ALA A 11 -7.81 -20.22 -9.67
N PRO A 12 -8.04 -20.48 -8.37
CA PRO A 12 -8.71 -19.53 -7.52
C PRO A 12 -7.90 -18.22 -7.49
N ALA A 13 -8.59 -17.09 -7.66
CA ALA A 13 -7.93 -15.79 -7.69
C ALA A 13 -7.11 -15.57 -6.42
N TRP A 14 -5.92 -14.96 -6.54
CA TRP A 14 -4.92 -14.84 -5.48
C TRP A 14 -5.49 -14.31 -4.14
N TRP A 15 -6.48 -13.40 -4.21
CA TRP A 15 -7.09 -12.75 -3.07
C TRP A 15 -8.03 -13.67 -2.26
N THR A 16 -8.51 -14.75 -2.86
CA THR A 16 -9.42 -15.70 -2.19
C THR A 16 -8.75 -16.36 -0.98
N ALA A 17 -7.44 -16.57 -1.03
CA ALA A 17 -6.64 -17.12 0.05
C ALA A 17 -6.50 -16.19 1.27
N ALA A 18 -6.85 -14.91 1.15
CA ALA A 18 -6.85 -13.95 2.25
C ALA A 18 -8.26 -13.49 2.67
N ARG A 19 -9.30 -14.23 2.28
CA ARG A 19 -10.64 -14.02 2.84
C ARG A 19 -10.68 -14.46 4.30
N LEU A 20 -11.38 -13.69 5.12
CA LEU A 20 -11.68 -14.10 6.48
C LEU A 20 -12.92 -15.03 6.50
N PRO A 21 -13.05 -15.90 7.52
CA PRO A 21 -14.28 -16.66 7.73
C PRO A 21 -15.50 -15.72 7.80
N GLY A 22 -16.53 -16.03 7.03
CA GLY A 22 -17.76 -15.22 6.94
C GLY A 22 -17.76 -14.15 5.85
N GLU A 23 -16.63 -13.84 5.22
CA GLU A 23 -16.62 -13.04 4.01
C GLU A 23 -17.11 -13.91 2.83
N ALA A 24 -18.39 -13.82 2.48
CA ALA A 24 -18.98 -14.44 1.29
C ALA A 24 -19.24 -13.41 0.18
N GLY A 25 -19.44 -13.87 -1.06
CA GLY A 25 -19.80 -12.99 -2.18
C GLY A 25 -18.61 -12.42 -2.97
N ALA A 26 -18.85 -11.24 -3.58
CA ALA A 26 -18.02 -10.59 -4.59
C ALA A 26 -16.61 -10.22 -4.12
N ARG A 27 -15.79 -9.77 -5.07
CA ARG A 27 -14.41 -9.34 -4.80
C ARG A 27 -14.39 -8.15 -3.81
N PRO A 28 -13.64 -8.25 -2.70
CA PRO A 28 -13.66 -7.21 -1.67
C PRO A 28 -12.85 -5.96 -2.10
N ALA A 29 -13.23 -4.78 -1.55
CA ALA A 29 -12.62 -3.49 -1.89
C ALA A 29 -11.10 -3.47 -1.71
N TRP A 30 -10.56 -4.16 -0.70
CA TRP A 30 -9.10 -4.25 -0.50
C TRP A 30 -8.41 -5.00 -1.63
N ALA A 31 -9.07 -6.00 -2.24
CA ALA A 31 -8.52 -6.77 -3.35
C ALA A 31 -8.62 -6.00 -4.67
N LEU A 32 -9.59 -5.10 -4.80
CA LEU A 32 -9.69 -4.16 -5.92
C LEU A 32 -8.58 -3.11 -5.84
N LEU A 33 -8.40 -2.48 -4.68
CA LEU A 33 -7.32 -1.50 -4.48
C LEU A 33 -5.95 -2.13 -4.75
N ALA A 34 -5.69 -3.34 -4.26
CA ALA A 34 -4.43 -4.03 -4.50
C ALA A 34 -4.19 -4.27 -6.01
N ASP A 35 -5.22 -4.66 -6.76
CA ASP A 35 -5.10 -4.82 -8.21
C ASP A 35 -4.88 -3.49 -8.93
N GLU A 36 -5.57 -2.42 -8.54
CA GLU A 36 -5.35 -1.08 -9.10
C GLU A 36 -3.90 -0.62 -8.88
N VAL A 37 -3.38 -0.83 -7.67
CA VAL A 37 -1.98 -0.54 -7.33
C VAL A 37 -1.01 -1.34 -8.22
N LEU A 38 -1.23 -2.65 -8.37
CA LEU A 38 -0.39 -3.49 -9.22
C LEU A 38 -0.50 -3.10 -10.70
N ALA A 39 -1.71 -2.78 -11.18
CA ALA A 39 -1.94 -2.35 -12.55
C ALA A 39 -1.22 -1.05 -12.88
N ALA A 40 -1.05 -0.14 -11.90
CA ALA A 40 -0.35 1.13 -12.07
C ALA A 40 1.18 1.01 -12.11
N LEU A 41 1.76 -0.12 -11.66
CA LEU A 41 3.21 -0.33 -11.69
C LEU A 41 3.73 -0.62 -13.11
N PRO A 42 5.00 -0.27 -13.44
CA PRO A 42 5.60 -0.65 -14.72
C PRO A 42 5.71 -2.17 -14.85
N ALA A 43 5.59 -2.68 -16.08
CA ALA A 43 5.69 -4.11 -16.37
C ALA A 43 7.10 -4.66 -16.07
N GLU A 44 8.14 -3.87 -16.37
CA GLU A 44 9.55 -4.21 -16.21
C GLU A 44 10.22 -3.34 -15.14
N GLY A 45 11.29 -3.86 -14.54
CA GLY A 45 11.95 -3.34 -13.34
C GLY A 45 12.80 -2.07 -13.50
N ASP A 46 12.40 -1.15 -14.39
CA ASP A 46 13.02 0.18 -14.50
C ASP A 46 12.42 1.18 -13.50
N TRP A 47 12.05 0.66 -12.33
CA TRP A 47 11.60 1.47 -11.21
C TRP A 47 12.83 2.17 -10.61
N PRO A 48 12.79 3.51 -10.43
CA PRO A 48 13.97 4.28 -10.06
C PRO A 48 14.54 3.78 -8.75
N ALA A 49 15.86 3.78 -8.59
CA ALA A 49 16.46 3.36 -7.32
C ALA A 49 15.95 4.26 -6.16
N PRO A 50 15.74 3.70 -4.96
CA PRO A 50 15.35 4.49 -3.80
C PRO A 50 16.42 5.55 -3.49
N ALA A 51 16.00 6.81 -3.38
CA ALA A 51 16.86 7.87 -2.86
C ALA A 51 17.10 7.62 -1.35
N GLY A 52 18.35 7.44 -0.94
CA GLY A 52 18.72 7.33 0.48
C GLY A 52 18.23 6.05 1.18
N ALA A 53 18.60 4.87 0.68
CA ALA A 53 18.26 3.59 1.33
C ALA A 53 19.00 3.32 2.68
N ASP A 54 19.44 4.39 3.36
CA ASP A 54 20.07 4.37 4.69
C ASP A 54 19.08 4.87 5.78
N ASP A 55 17.85 5.22 5.40
CA ASP A 55 16.78 5.66 6.31
C ASP A 55 16.01 4.46 6.94
N HIS A 56 15.44 4.66 8.12
CA HIS A 56 14.69 3.64 8.88
C HIS A 56 13.42 3.16 8.15
N LEU A 57 13.01 3.86 7.09
CA LEU A 57 11.96 3.45 6.18
C LEU A 57 12.53 2.78 4.91
N VAL A 58 13.46 1.84 5.05
CA VAL A 58 14.14 1.15 3.94
C VAL A 58 13.20 0.55 2.89
N PHE A 59 11.98 0.16 3.28
CA PHE A 59 10.95 -0.38 2.37
C PHE A 59 9.88 0.64 1.95
N ARG A 60 9.98 1.92 2.35
CA ARG A 60 9.07 2.99 1.91
C ARG A 60 8.86 2.93 0.40
N HIS A 61 9.97 2.75 -0.31
CA HIS A 61 9.99 2.69 -1.76
C HIS A 61 9.06 1.61 -2.35
N ALA A 62 8.97 0.44 -1.70
CA ALA A 62 8.11 -0.66 -2.12
C ALA A 62 6.62 -0.42 -1.80
N VAL A 63 6.30 0.51 -0.89
CA VAL A 63 4.91 0.84 -0.52
C VAL A 63 4.43 2.16 -1.14
N LEU A 64 5.30 2.91 -1.83
CA LEU A 64 4.93 4.13 -2.57
C LEU A 64 3.69 3.96 -3.46
N PRO A 65 3.52 2.86 -4.23
CA PRO A 65 2.33 2.68 -5.07
C PRO A 65 1.02 2.68 -4.27
N PHE A 66 1.04 2.10 -3.05
CA PHE A 66 -0.11 2.12 -2.14
C PHE A 66 -0.37 3.52 -1.58
N LEU A 67 0.69 4.29 -1.27
CA LEU A 67 0.57 5.68 -0.82
C LEU A 67 -0.05 6.55 -1.92
N THR A 68 0.42 6.40 -3.16
CA THR A 68 -0.12 7.11 -4.32
C THR A 68 -1.60 6.80 -4.54
N ALA A 69 -1.98 5.51 -4.54
CA ALA A 69 -3.39 5.12 -4.68
C ALA A 69 -4.25 5.68 -3.54
N THR A 70 -3.76 5.65 -2.29
CA THR A 70 -4.47 6.22 -1.14
C THR A 70 -4.68 7.72 -1.29
N ARG A 71 -3.65 8.47 -1.74
CA ARG A 71 -3.75 9.91 -1.99
C ARG A 71 -4.82 10.21 -3.02
N VAL A 72 -4.78 9.54 -4.16
CA VAL A 72 -5.75 9.73 -5.25
C VAL A 72 -7.17 9.52 -4.73
N LEU A 73 -7.39 8.40 -4.03
CA LEU A 73 -8.70 8.04 -3.47
C LEU A 73 -9.20 9.09 -2.46
N LEU A 74 -8.32 9.53 -1.56
CA LEU A 74 -8.64 10.50 -0.52
C LEU A 74 -8.93 11.90 -1.11
N VAL A 75 -8.08 12.39 -2.02
CA VAL A 75 -8.21 13.73 -2.61
C VAL A 75 -9.43 13.83 -3.52
N GLN A 76 -9.79 12.74 -4.21
CA GLN A 76 -11.04 12.66 -4.98
C GLN A 76 -12.28 12.81 -4.08
N ARG A 77 -12.26 12.26 -2.87
CA ARG A 77 -13.36 12.35 -1.90
C ARG A 77 -13.39 13.69 -1.17
N VAL A 78 -12.22 14.17 -0.75
CA VAL A 78 -12.05 15.41 0.04
C VAL A 78 -10.85 16.19 -0.51
N PRO A 79 -11.05 17.15 -1.43
CA PRO A 79 -9.95 17.90 -2.03
C PRO A 79 -9.06 18.65 -1.03
N ALA A 80 -9.61 19.04 0.12
CA ALA A 80 -8.86 19.68 1.20
C ALA A 80 -7.79 18.77 1.83
N ALA A 81 -7.90 17.44 1.65
CA ALA A 81 -6.93 16.48 2.15
C ALA A 81 -5.53 16.67 1.57
N GLU A 82 -5.42 17.28 0.39
CA GLU A 82 -4.13 17.62 -0.22
C GLU A 82 -3.26 18.46 0.73
N ARG A 83 -3.87 19.35 1.52
CA ARG A 83 -3.15 20.23 2.46
C ARG A 83 -2.54 19.50 3.65
N VAL A 84 -3.08 18.33 4.01
CA VAL A 84 -2.61 17.52 5.15
C VAL A 84 -1.88 16.25 4.69
N TRP A 85 -1.78 16.03 3.38
CA TRP A 85 -1.29 14.78 2.82
C TRP A 85 0.13 14.44 3.32
N ALA A 86 1.03 15.41 3.42
CA ALA A 86 2.41 15.15 3.87
C ALA A 86 2.47 14.45 5.25
N GLY A 87 1.60 14.86 6.19
CA GLY A 87 1.49 14.22 7.51
C GLY A 87 0.89 12.82 7.44
N VAL A 88 -0.18 12.66 6.65
CA VAL A 88 -0.84 11.36 6.42
C VAL A 88 0.11 10.38 5.74
N GLU A 89 0.85 10.82 4.73
CA GLU A 89 1.84 10.02 3.99
C GLU A 89 2.95 9.54 4.91
N SER A 90 3.51 10.42 5.74
CA SER A 90 4.58 10.07 6.68
C SER A 90 4.13 8.96 7.64
N TRP A 91 2.95 9.13 8.26
CA TRP A 91 2.39 8.13 9.17
C TRP A 91 2.07 6.82 8.45
N LEU A 92 1.37 6.89 7.30
CA LEU A 92 0.95 5.71 6.55
C LEU A 92 2.14 4.94 5.99
N ALA A 93 3.18 5.63 5.48
CA ALA A 93 4.41 4.99 5.03
C ALA A 93 5.07 4.17 6.14
N GLY A 94 5.11 4.71 7.37
CA GLY A 94 5.58 3.99 8.55
C GLY A 94 4.77 2.73 8.83
N GLN A 95 3.43 2.84 8.83
CA GLN A 95 2.54 1.69 9.06
C GLN A 95 2.70 0.59 8.01
N LEU A 96 2.67 0.95 6.72
CA LEU A 96 2.79 0.00 5.62
C LEU A 96 4.17 -0.68 5.61
N THR A 97 5.23 0.10 5.87
CA THR A 97 6.60 -0.43 5.97
C THR A 97 6.72 -1.43 7.12
N ALA A 98 6.17 -1.10 8.30
CA ALA A 98 6.20 -1.99 9.46
C ALA A 98 5.43 -3.31 9.20
N LEU A 99 4.27 -3.24 8.54
CA LEU A 99 3.48 -4.40 8.16
C LEU A 99 4.24 -5.32 7.19
N ALA A 100 4.96 -4.75 6.23
CA ALA A 100 5.61 -5.51 5.16
C ALA A 100 7.04 -5.98 5.50
N ALA A 101 7.71 -5.35 6.48
CA ALA A 101 9.14 -5.54 6.71
C ALA A 101 9.56 -7.00 6.83
N ARG A 102 8.88 -7.81 7.66
CA ARG A 102 9.24 -9.22 7.86
C ARG A 102 9.07 -10.04 6.58
N THR A 103 7.99 -9.81 5.84
CA THR A 103 7.74 -10.50 4.57
C THR A 103 8.74 -10.09 3.50
N PHE A 104 9.07 -8.79 3.37
CA PHE A 104 10.06 -8.34 2.41
C PHE A 104 11.48 -8.82 2.74
N VAL A 105 11.83 -8.92 4.02
CA VAL A 105 13.11 -9.55 4.43
C VAL A 105 13.14 -11.02 4.05
N LEU A 106 12.04 -11.77 4.24
CA LEU A 106 11.94 -13.16 3.79
C LEU A 106 12.10 -13.27 2.26
N GLU A 107 11.38 -12.45 1.50
CA GLU A 107 11.46 -12.44 0.03
C GLU A 107 12.86 -12.05 -0.47
N LEU A 108 13.54 -11.11 0.20
CA LEU A 108 14.93 -10.76 -0.08
C LEU A 108 15.85 -11.99 0.09
N HIS A 109 15.67 -12.75 1.17
CA HIS A 109 16.47 -13.96 1.42
C HIS A 109 16.19 -15.04 0.36
N THR A 110 14.93 -15.21 -0.03
CA THR A 110 14.52 -16.13 -1.09
C THR A 110 15.11 -15.74 -2.44
N ALA A 111 15.01 -14.47 -2.84
CA ALA A 111 15.58 -13.97 -4.09
C ALA A 111 17.11 -14.09 -4.12
N LYS A 112 17.77 -13.81 -2.99
CA LYS A 112 19.22 -14.02 -2.83
C LYS A 112 19.62 -15.48 -3.03
N LYS A 113 18.91 -16.42 -2.38
CA LYS A 113 19.18 -17.87 -2.52
C LYS A 113 18.95 -18.38 -3.94
N ALA A 114 17.99 -17.80 -4.65
CA ALA A 114 17.68 -18.13 -6.03
C ALA A 114 18.61 -17.47 -7.06
N GLY A 115 19.59 -16.65 -6.64
CA GLY A 115 20.52 -15.99 -7.56
C GLY A 115 19.88 -14.89 -8.43
N LEU A 116 18.73 -14.36 -8.01
CA LEU A 116 17.96 -13.39 -8.79
C LEU A 116 18.43 -11.94 -8.65
N LEU A 117 19.31 -11.67 -7.67
CA LEU A 117 19.76 -10.31 -7.32
C LEU A 117 21.08 -9.97 -7.97
N ARG A 118 21.14 -8.80 -8.61
CA ARG A 118 22.35 -8.24 -9.23
C ARG A 118 23.14 -7.40 -8.24
N GLY A 119 24.45 -7.33 -8.44
CA GLY A 119 25.34 -6.46 -7.67
C GLY A 119 26.45 -7.20 -6.91
N ALA A 120 27.60 -6.53 -6.78
CA ALA A 120 28.80 -7.11 -6.17
C ALA A 120 28.67 -7.16 -4.64
N THR A 121 28.13 -6.12 -4.03
CA THR A 121 28.01 -6.00 -2.57
C THR A 121 26.63 -6.42 -2.05
N GLY A 122 26.53 -6.60 -0.73
CA GLY A 122 25.23 -6.79 -0.09
C GLY A 122 24.29 -5.60 -0.29
N ARG A 123 24.85 -4.38 -0.32
CA ARG A 123 24.11 -3.15 -0.54
C ARG A 123 23.54 -3.08 -1.95
N ASP A 124 24.35 -3.43 -2.97
CA ASP A 124 23.91 -3.42 -4.37
C ASP A 124 22.75 -4.39 -4.58
N ARG A 125 22.84 -5.60 -4.02
CA ARG A 125 21.77 -6.60 -4.08
C ARG A 125 20.51 -6.16 -3.36
N PHE A 126 20.63 -5.40 -2.27
CA PHE A 126 19.48 -4.83 -1.59
C PHE A 126 18.81 -3.74 -2.43
N VAL A 127 19.57 -2.85 -3.07
CA VAL A 127 19.02 -1.85 -4.01
C VAL A 127 18.33 -2.54 -5.18
N ASP A 128 18.95 -3.58 -5.75
CA ASP A 128 18.37 -4.36 -6.83
C ASP A 128 17.05 -5.03 -6.41
N PHE A 129 16.99 -5.58 -5.19
CA PHE A 129 15.74 -6.09 -4.64
C PHE A 129 14.65 -5.02 -4.49
N LEU A 130 14.99 -3.81 -4.03
CA LEU A 130 14.04 -2.71 -3.94
C LEU A 130 13.52 -2.27 -5.32
N ARG A 131 14.35 -2.32 -6.37
CA ARG A 131 13.90 -2.11 -7.76
C ARG A 131 12.96 -3.21 -8.23
N LEU A 132 13.27 -4.47 -7.93
CA LEU A 132 12.40 -5.61 -8.24
C LEU A 132 11.02 -5.44 -7.60
N LEU A 133 10.96 -5.08 -6.31
CA LEU A 133 9.70 -4.79 -5.61
C LEU A 133 8.87 -3.67 -6.25
N GLY A 134 9.50 -2.76 -7.01
CA GLY A 134 8.82 -1.72 -7.78
C GLY A 134 8.24 -2.17 -9.12
N SER A 135 8.50 -3.41 -9.55
CA SER A 135 7.94 -3.96 -10.80
C SER A 135 6.59 -4.65 -10.55
N ARG A 136 5.66 -4.52 -11.51
CA ARG A 136 4.36 -5.18 -11.46
C ARG A 136 4.49 -6.68 -11.27
N GLY A 137 5.31 -7.33 -12.09
CA GLY A 137 5.45 -8.79 -12.09
C GLY A 137 5.96 -9.32 -10.75
N HIS A 138 7.01 -8.72 -10.21
CA HIS A 138 7.60 -9.20 -8.97
C HIS A 138 6.71 -8.92 -7.75
N LEU A 139 6.14 -7.70 -7.64
CA LEU A 139 5.25 -7.40 -6.52
C LEU A 139 3.97 -8.24 -6.57
N THR A 140 3.41 -8.48 -7.76
CA THR A 140 2.28 -9.41 -7.95
C THR A 140 2.64 -10.80 -7.44
N GLY A 141 3.83 -11.31 -7.79
CA GLY A 141 4.31 -12.60 -7.30
C GLY A 141 4.45 -12.66 -5.78
N VAL A 142 4.99 -11.61 -5.15
CA VAL A 142 5.11 -11.50 -3.69
C VAL A 142 3.72 -11.49 -3.04
N LEU A 143 2.80 -10.66 -3.51
CA LEU A 143 1.46 -10.53 -2.93
C LEU A 143 0.60 -11.78 -3.18
N ALA A 144 0.82 -12.50 -4.28
CA ALA A 144 0.16 -13.79 -4.53
C ALA A 144 0.67 -14.89 -3.57
N ARG A 145 1.96 -14.89 -3.21
CA ARG A 145 2.53 -15.78 -2.19
C ARG A 145 2.13 -15.39 -0.77
N HIS A 146 1.92 -14.10 -0.53
CA HIS A 146 1.58 -13.52 0.77
C HIS A 146 0.26 -12.73 0.71
N PRO A 147 -0.88 -13.37 0.40
CA PRO A 147 -2.13 -12.68 0.15
C PRO A 147 -2.67 -11.94 1.39
N VAL A 148 -2.31 -12.42 2.60
CA VAL A 148 -2.63 -11.74 3.86
C VAL A 148 -1.90 -10.39 3.96
N LEU A 149 -0.65 -10.29 3.50
CA LEU A 149 0.06 -9.01 3.44
C LEU A 149 -0.66 -8.04 2.50
N ALA A 150 -1.03 -8.49 1.31
CA ALA A 150 -1.76 -7.68 0.34
C ALA A 150 -3.05 -7.10 0.95
N ARG A 151 -3.81 -7.94 1.66
CA ARG A 151 -4.99 -7.51 2.42
C ARG A 151 -4.65 -6.45 3.46
N LEU A 152 -3.65 -6.70 4.31
CA LEU A 152 -3.30 -5.78 5.40
C LEU A 152 -2.87 -4.41 4.87
N LEU A 153 -2.07 -4.37 3.80
CA LEU A 153 -1.63 -3.14 3.16
C LEU A 153 -2.83 -2.37 2.59
N ALA A 154 -3.63 -3.01 1.74
CA ALA A 154 -4.77 -2.36 1.09
C ALA A 154 -5.86 -1.92 2.09
N GLN A 155 -6.14 -2.73 3.12
CA GLN A 155 -7.10 -2.33 4.16
C GLN A 155 -6.59 -1.16 5.00
N THR A 156 -5.29 -1.10 5.29
CA THR A 156 -4.72 0.04 6.03
C THR A 156 -4.84 1.31 5.21
N CYS A 157 -4.61 1.25 3.89
CA CYS A 157 -4.86 2.35 2.97
C CYS A 157 -6.33 2.81 2.99
N LEU A 158 -7.28 1.88 2.80
CA LEU A 158 -8.72 2.19 2.78
C LEU A 158 -9.18 2.81 4.09
N ARG A 159 -8.86 2.20 5.23
CA ARG A 159 -9.22 2.72 6.56
C ARG A 159 -8.63 4.10 6.82
N THR A 160 -7.41 4.34 6.37
CA THR A 160 -6.77 5.66 6.52
C THR A 160 -7.49 6.71 5.68
N ALA A 161 -7.81 6.40 4.43
CA ALA A 161 -8.58 7.29 3.57
C ALA A 161 -9.95 7.60 4.17
N ASP A 162 -10.67 6.60 4.67
CA ASP A 162 -11.98 6.78 5.31
C ASP A 162 -11.88 7.65 6.57
N ALA A 163 -10.92 7.35 7.46
CA ALA A 163 -10.73 8.10 8.70
C ALA A 163 -10.33 9.57 8.48
N VAL A 164 -9.41 9.82 7.53
CA VAL A 164 -8.98 11.19 7.22
C VAL A 164 -10.11 11.97 6.52
N ALA A 165 -10.85 11.33 5.62
CA ALA A 165 -12.01 11.95 4.98
C ALA A 165 -13.09 12.34 6.00
N GLU A 166 -13.39 11.44 6.94
CA GLU A 166 -14.35 11.71 8.02
C GLU A 166 -13.88 12.86 8.92
N LEU A 167 -12.60 12.82 9.33
CA LEU A 167 -12.00 13.87 10.16
C LEU A 167 -12.12 15.25 9.49
N LEU A 168 -11.73 15.35 8.23
CA LEU A 168 -11.74 16.62 7.49
C LEU A 168 -13.17 17.13 7.23
N THR A 169 -14.11 16.22 6.96
CA THR A 169 -15.52 16.55 6.80
C THR A 169 -16.10 17.14 8.08
N ARG A 170 -15.88 16.47 9.22
CA ARG A 170 -16.33 16.98 10.53
C ARG A 170 -15.65 18.27 10.92
N PHE A 171 -14.34 18.36 10.74
CA PHE A 171 -13.59 19.58 11.02
C PHE A 171 -14.10 20.78 10.22
N ALA A 172 -14.49 20.59 8.96
CA ALA A 172 -15.09 21.64 8.15
C ALA A 172 -16.48 22.05 8.66
N ALA A 173 -17.32 21.09 9.04
CA ALA A 173 -18.65 21.35 9.59
C ALA A 173 -18.59 22.07 10.94
N ASP A 174 -17.64 21.71 11.79
CA ASP A 174 -17.49 22.24 13.15
C ASP A 174 -16.58 23.47 13.22
N ARG A 175 -16.08 23.96 12.08
CA ARG A 175 -15.04 25.01 12.02
C ARG A 175 -15.41 26.25 12.84
N ASP A 176 -16.63 26.77 12.72
CA ASP A 176 -17.02 28.00 13.39
C ASP A 176 -17.21 27.78 14.90
N ALA A 177 -17.77 26.64 15.30
CA ALA A 177 -17.86 26.25 16.71
C ALA A 177 -16.47 26.06 17.34
N LEU A 178 -15.54 25.44 16.60
CA LEU A 178 -14.16 25.28 17.03
C LEU A 178 -13.44 26.63 17.18
N ARG A 179 -13.66 27.57 16.25
CA ARG A 179 -13.09 28.93 16.32
C ARG A 179 -13.64 29.74 17.49
N ALA A 180 -14.94 29.63 17.78
CA ALA A 180 -15.57 30.35 18.88
C ALA A 180 -15.24 29.73 20.26
N GLY A 181 -14.96 28.42 20.31
CA GLY A 181 -14.63 27.69 21.52
C GLY A 181 -13.14 27.35 21.62
N LEU A 182 -12.79 26.11 21.30
CA LEU A 182 -11.48 25.51 21.54
C LEU A 182 -10.30 26.32 20.99
N LEU A 183 -10.49 26.98 19.84
CA LEU A 183 -9.44 27.72 19.12
C LEU A 183 -9.51 29.24 19.33
N ALA A 184 -10.38 29.73 20.22
CA ALA A 184 -10.61 31.17 20.41
C ALA A 184 -9.35 31.94 20.81
N GLY A 185 -8.39 31.32 21.52
CA GLY A 185 -7.11 31.93 21.89
C GLY A 185 -6.00 31.84 20.82
N SER A 186 -6.06 30.84 19.93
CA SER A 186 -5.03 30.62 18.90
C SER A 186 -5.12 31.57 17.69
N ALA A 187 -6.25 32.26 17.52
CA ALA A 187 -6.41 33.26 16.46
C ALA A 187 -5.67 34.58 16.76
N ALA A 188 -5.32 34.85 18.02
CA ALA A 188 -4.65 36.07 18.45
C ALA A 188 -3.12 36.04 18.26
N GLU A 189 -2.51 34.85 18.12
CA GLU A 189 -1.05 34.69 17.97
C GLU A 189 -0.58 34.57 16.50
N LEU A 190 -1.51 34.59 15.54
CA LEU A 190 -1.22 34.46 14.10
C LEU A 190 -1.47 35.75 13.29
N ALA A 191 -1.68 36.89 13.96
CA ALA A 191 -1.79 38.22 13.36
C ALA A 191 -0.54 39.05 13.68
#